data_AF-A0A316DLX7-F1
#
_entry.id   AF-A0A316DLX7-F1
#
_cell.length_a   1.000
_cell.length_b   1.000
_cell.length_c   1.000
_cell.angle_alpha   90.00
_cell.angle_beta   90.00
_cell.angle_gamma   90.00
#
_symmetry.space_group_name_H-M   'P 1'
#
loop_
_entity.id
_entity.type
_entity.pdbx_description
1 polymer ?
#
loop_
_entity_poly.entity_id
_entity_poly.type
_entity_poly.pdbx_seq_one_letter_code
_entity_poly.pdbx_strand_id
1 'polypeptide(L)'
;MKTMKLKTKVVFALMAFGLLITGCTENESTEPVTEDQELTEVVQSSEMDVMSASLEDFIIEVYEDQENAEAKGMVSSKASFPNCVTVTLVMEENFRELTVDFADGGCVIRGHLYEGQVVITYERNPIEHQVFLGYVLNDFYFDNKHVIGSNSILRELSNDNGNPQFTHTVDLTVVWPSGMQASREGQIIREWIEGFDSGVFTDNVFEITGYWNATFVNGGTHSYEIVLPLRREVTCYHFVAGSIDVERTFFGGILDYGDGACDNLATFTFTDGTVIDIILN
;
A
#
# COMPACT_ATOMS: atom_id res chain seq x y z
N MET A 1 -101.40 31.46 27.58
CA MET A 1 -100.71 32.04 28.75
C MET A 1 -99.25 31.62 28.68
N LYS A 2 -98.32 32.59 28.66
CA LYS A 2 -96.91 32.58 29.12
C LYS A 2 -96.25 31.20 29.39
N THR A 3 -95.02 30.85 29.02
CA THR A 3 -93.82 31.50 28.47
C THR A 3 -92.73 30.40 28.37
N MET A 4 -91.84 30.45 27.36
CA MET A 4 -90.34 30.30 27.38
C MET A 4 -89.69 29.25 28.32
N LYS A 5 -88.57 28.55 28.04
CA LYS A 5 -87.41 28.54 27.10
C LYS A 5 -86.64 27.23 27.50
N LEU A 6 -85.66 26.64 26.83
CA LEU A 6 -84.46 27.15 26.17
C LEU A 6 -83.76 25.98 25.42
N LYS A 7 -83.04 26.32 24.36
CA LYS A 7 -82.29 25.43 23.46
C LYS A 7 -81.01 24.87 24.11
N THR A 8 -80.63 23.63 23.78
CA THR A 8 -79.21 23.20 23.74
C THR A 8 -78.94 22.33 22.52
N LYS A 9 -77.91 22.74 21.78
CA LYS A 9 -77.38 22.25 20.50
C LYS A 9 -76.51 20.98 20.72
N VAL A 10 -76.68 19.95 19.89
CA VAL A 10 -75.81 19.55 18.74
C VAL A 10 -74.74 18.50 19.09
N VAL A 11 -75.02 17.30 18.57
CA VAL A 11 -74.17 16.39 17.77
C VAL A 11 -72.83 15.89 18.33
N PHE A 12 -72.84 14.59 18.60
CA PHE A 12 -71.74 13.64 18.71
C PHE A 12 -71.09 13.41 17.33
N ALA A 13 -69.76 13.50 17.24
CA ALA A 13 -68.99 12.86 16.17
C ALA A 13 -67.59 12.50 16.70
N LEU A 14 -67.31 11.20 16.75
CA LEU A 14 -66.02 10.61 17.07
C LEU A 14 -64.94 11.12 16.10
N MET A 15 -63.81 11.56 16.64
CA MET A 15 -62.56 11.72 15.89
C MET A 15 -61.46 10.97 16.62
N ALA A 16 -61.00 9.89 16.01
CA ALA A 16 -59.87 9.09 16.43
C ALA A 16 -58.59 9.93 16.38
N PHE A 17 -57.90 10.03 17.51
CA PHE A 17 -56.61 10.70 17.64
C PHE A 17 -55.51 9.70 17.26
N GLY A 18 -55.16 9.67 15.98
CA GLY A 18 -53.94 9.02 15.51
C GLY A 18 -52.74 9.92 15.77
N LEU A 19 -51.93 9.56 16.77
CA LEU A 19 -50.64 10.20 17.02
C LEU A 19 -49.69 9.90 15.85
N LEU A 20 -49.29 10.98 15.17
CA LEU A 20 -48.15 11.01 14.26
C LEU A 20 -46.87 10.96 15.12
N ILE A 21 -46.23 9.80 15.18
CA ILE A 21 -44.82 9.69 15.57
C ILE A 21 -44.04 9.62 14.25
N THR A 22 -43.50 10.77 13.85
CA THR A 22 -42.48 10.87 12.81
C THR A 22 -41.19 10.30 13.40
N GLY A 23 -40.89 9.03 13.10
CA GLY A 23 -39.55 8.48 13.32
C GLY A 23 -38.60 9.13 12.32
N CYS A 24 -37.69 9.97 12.79
CA CYS A 24 -36.46 10.25 12.08
C CYS A 24 -35.62 8.98 12.19
N THR A 25 -35.58 8.19 11.13
CA THR A 25 -34.47 7.27 10.91
C THR A 25 -33.24 8.14 10.68
N GLU A 26 -32.22 7.98 11.54
CA GLU A 26 -30.86 8.39 11.22
C GLU A 26 -30.45 7.66 9.94
N ASN A 27 -30.69 8.31 8.80
CA ASN A 27 -29.96 7.98 7.59
C ASN A 27 -28.59 8.63 7.76
N GLU A 28 -27.58 7.81 7.99
CA GLU A 28 -26.23 8.14 7.54
C GLU A 28 -26.36 8.45 6.05
N SER A 29 -26.34 9.74 5.74
CA SER A 29 -26.19 10.20 4.38
C SER A 29 -24.70 10.08 4.10
N THR A 30 -24.31 8.99 3.45
CA THR A 30 -23.10 8.99 2.64
C THR A 30 -23.30 10.09 1.60
N GLU A 31 -22.66 11.24 1.82
CA GLU A 31 -22.60 12.27 0.79
C GLU A 31 -22.00 11.63 -0.47
N PRO A 32 -22.58 11.85 -1.66
CA PRO A 32 -21.99 11.33 -2.89
C PRO A 32 -20.60 11.93 -3.05
N VAL A 33 -19.57 11.07 -3.06
CA VAL A 33 -18.21 11.46 -3.40
C VAL A 33 -18.23 12.08 -4.80
N THR A 34 -17.55 13.21 -4.96
CA THR A 34 -17.49 13.91 -6.24
C THR A 34 -16.45 13.28 -7.16
N GLU A 35 -16.62 13.38 -8.48
CA GLU A 35 -15.68 12.87 -9.49
C GLU A 35 -14.25 13.42 -9.30
N ASP A 36 -14.12 14.67 -8.86
CA ASP A 36 -12.83 15.29 -8.53
C ASP A 36 -12.14 14.64 -7.31
N GLN A 37 -12.94 14.20 -6.34
CA GLN A 37 -12.46 13.56 -5.12
C GLN A 37 -12.01 12.12 -5.41
N GLU A 38 -12.73 11.40 -6.25
CA GLU A 38 -12.33 10.07 -6.73
C GLU A 38 -11.00 10.12 -7.49
N LEU A 39 -10.83 11.06 -8.42
CA LEU A 39 -9.55 11.23 -9.13
C LEU A 39 -8.39 11.50 -8.16
N THR A 40 -8.66 12.24 -7.09
CA THR A 40 -7.68 12.51 -6.03
C THR A 40 -7.29 11.23 -5.29
N GLU A 41 -8.26 10.40 -4.90
CA GLU A 41 -8.02 9.11 -4.22
C GLU A 41 -7.21 8.14 -5.09
N VAL A 42 -7.47 8.11 -6.40
CA VAL A 42 -6.71 7.29 -7.35
C VAL A 42 -5.25 7.74 -7.43
N VAL A 43 -5.02 9.06 -7.51
CA VAL A 43 -3.65 9.61 -7.49
C VAL A 43 -2.94 9.28 -6.18
N GLN A 44 -3.61 9.48 -5.05
CA GLN A 44 -3.04 9.17 -3.73
C GLN A 44 -2.69 7.68 -3.61
N SER A 45 -3.57 6.79 -4.06
CA SER A 45 -3.30 5.35 -4.09
C SER A 45 -2.06 5.02 -4.91
N SER A 46 -1.91 5.62 -6.10
CA SER A 46 -0.75 5.42 -6.97
C SER A 46 0.55 5.97 -6.35
N GLU A 47 0.49 7.12 -5.68
CA GLU A 47 1.65 7.66 -4.96
C GLU A 47 2.07 6.76 -3.79
N MET A 48 1.11 6.12 -3.11
CA MET A 48 1.38 5.14 -2.07
C MET A 48 2.02 3.87 -2.64
N ASP A 49 1.67 3.45 -3.87
CA ASP A 49 2.33 2.32 -4.57
C ASP A 49 3.81 2.60 -4.80
N VAL A 50 4.13 3.77 -5.37
CA VAL A 50 5.51 4.18 -5.62
C VAL A 50 6.31 4.28 -4.32
N MET A 51 5.71 4.88 -3.28
CA MET A 51 6.36 5.04 -1.98
C MET A 51 6.62 3.68 -1.30
N SER A 52 5.64 2.78 -1.25
CA SER A 52 5.81 1.45 -0.61
C SER A 52 6.92 0.67 -1.31
N ALA A 53 6.87 0.58 -2.64
CA ALA A 53 7.89 -0.12 -3.42
C ALA A 53 9.29 0.50 -3.23
N SER A 54 9.39 1.83 -3.25
CA SER A 54 10.67 2.53 -3.07
C SER A 54 11.26 2.36 -1.67
N LEU A 55 10.41 2.30 -0.64
CA LEU A 55 10.82 2.06 0.74
C LEU A 55 11.26 0.61 0.95
N GLU A 56 10.52 -0.35 0.40
CA GLU A 56 10.84 -1.78 0.48
C GLU A 56 12.16 -2.12 -0.21
N ASP A 57 12.35 -1.65 -1.45
CA ASP A 57 13.61 -1.84 -2.19
C ASP A 57 14.79 -1.20 -1.43
N PHE A 58 14.57 -0.05 -0.79
CA PHE A 58 15.59 0.61 0.03
C PHE A 58 15.96 -0.21 1.27
N ILE A 59 14.96 -0.73 2.00
CA ILE A 59 15.18 -1.56 3.19
C ILE A 59 15.93 -2.86 2.83
N ILE A 60 15.53 -3.52 1.74
CA ILE A 60 16.21 -4.73 1.25
C ILE A 60 17.65 -4.41 0.87
N GLU A 61 17.91 -3.32 0.14
CA GLU A 61 19.28 -2.92 -0.22
C GLU A 61 20.15 -2.68 1.01
N VAL A 62 19.65 -1.95 2.01
CA VAL A 62 20.38 -1.69 3.27
C VAL A 62 20.72 -3.00 3.99
N TYR A 63 19.78 -3.94 4.04
CA TYR A 63 19.98 -5.26 4.61
C TYR A 63 21.03 -6.07 3.82
N GLU A 64 20.88 -6.18 2.50
CA GLU A 64 21.78 -6.99 1.65
C GLU A 64 23.20 -6.42 1.62
N ASP A 65 23.35 -5.10 1.62
CA ASP A 65 24.65 -4.45 1.74
C ASP A 65 25.35 -4.80 3.04
N GLN A 66 24.61 -4.83 4.15
CA GLN A 66 25.16 -5.21 5.45
C GLN A 66 25.53 -6.70 5.49
N GLU A 67 24.67 -7.60 5.00
CA GLU A 67 25.00 -9.04 4.87
C GLU A 67 26.28 -9.25 4.04
N ASN A 68 26.40 -8.56 2.91
CA ASN A 68 27.54 -8.64 2.01
C ASN A 68 28.83 -8.09 2.67
N ALA A 69 28.71 -7.04 3.48
CA ALA A 69 29.82 -6.50 4.26
C ALA A 69 30.32 -7.52 5.30
N GLU A 70 29.40 -8.12 6.06
CA GLU A 70 29.73 -9.16 7.05
C GLU A 70 30.37 -10.39 6.39
N ALA A 71 29.83 -10.83 5.25
CA ALA A 71 30.40 -11.94 4.47
C ALA A 71 31.84 -11.66 4.00
N LYS A 72 32.21 -10.39 3.82
CA LYS A 72 33.58 -9.94 3.48
C LYS A 72 34.44 -9.65 4.71
N GLY A 73 33.94 -9.87 5.92
CA GLY A 73 34.63 -9.57 7.18
C GLY A 73 34.71 -8.07 7.49
N MET A 74 33.86 -7.25 6.87
CA MET A 74 33.71 -5.83 7.17
C MET A 74 32.62 -5.64 8.23
N VAL A 75 32.82 -4.68 9.14
CA VAL A 75 31.85 -4.39 10.22
C VAL A 75 30.60 -3.72 9.66
N SER A 76 30.75 -2.86 8.65
CA SER A 76 29.65 -2.12 8.04
C SER A 76 29.90 -1.98 6.54
N SER A 77 28.83 -1.93 5.76
CA SER A 77 28.90 -1.69 4.32
C SER A 77 29.53 -0.32 4.03
N LYS A 78 30.32 -0.24 2.95
CA LYS A 78 30.77 1.04 2.42
C LYS A 78 29.69 1.60 1.51
N ALA A 79 29.54 2.93 1.54
CA ALA A 79 28.50 3.72 0.88
C ALA A 79 28.02 3.18 -0.48
N SER A 80 26.88 2.47 -0.47
CA SER A 80 25.97 2.38 -1.63
C SER A 80 25.10 3.64 -1.74
N PHE A 81 25.01 4.41 -0.65
CA PHE A 81 24.17 5.59 -0.54
C PHE A 81 24.95 6.91 -0.63
N PRO A 82 24.30 8.03 -0.98
CA PRO A 82 24.92 9.34 -0.96
C PRO A 82 25.41 9.73 0.44
N ASN A 83 26.32 10.71 0.52
CA ASN A 83 26.89 11.19 1.79
C ASN A 83 25.87 11.79 2.77
N CYS A 84 24.62 11.98 2.35
CA CYS A 84 23.51 12.43 3.21
C CYS A 84 22.83 11.29 3.98
N VAL A 85 23.30 10.04 3.85
CA VAL A 85 22.81 8.89 4.61
C VAL A 85 23.85 8.46 5.64
N THR A 86 23.45 8.35 6.89
CA THR A 86 24.27 7.76 7.97
C THR A 86 23.63 6.46 8.43
N VAL A 87 24.38 5.37 8.40
CA VAL A 87 23.94 4.06 8.89
C VAL A 87 24.70 3.72 10.18
N THR A 88 23.96 3.49 11.26
CA THR A 88 24.49 3.01 12.54
C THR A 88 24.08 1.57 12.74
N LEU A 89 25.01 0.73 13.21
CA LEU A 89 24.80 -0.69 13.40
C LEU A 89 24.95 -1.09 14.86
N VAL A 90 23.95 -1.78 15.39
CA VAL A 90 24.02 -2.55 16.64
C VAL A 90 23.94 -4.03 16.27
N MET A 91 24.89 -4.83 16.78
CA MET A 91 24.99 -6.26 16.49
C MET A 91 24.88 -7.09 17.76
N GLU A 92 24.07 -8.13 17.68
CA GLU A 92 24.04 -9.27 18.59
C GLU A 92 24.21 -10.56 17.77
N GLU A 93 24.17 -11.74 18.40
CA GLU A 93 24.53 -13.01 17.74
C GLU A 93 23.73 -13.27 16.45
N ASN A 94 22.39 -13.31 16.54
CA ASN A 94 21.49 -13.54 15.41
C ASN A 94 20.65 -12.32 15.04
N PHE A 95 20.85 -11.20 15.73
CA PHE A 95 20.06 -9.99 15.58
C PHE A 95 20.95 -8.81 15.19
N ARG A 96 20.43 -7.96 14.30
CA ARG A 96 21.03 -6.67 13.97
C ARG A 96 19.95 -5.60 13.99
N GLU A 97 20.36 -4.41 14.37
CA GLU A 97 19.58 -3.18 14.25
C GLU A 97 20.42 -2.17 13.46
N LEU A 98 19.87 -1.73 12.33
CA LEU A 98 20.41 -0.72 11.45
C LEU A 98 19.55 0.54 11.57
N THR A 99 20.13 1.61 12.10
CA THR A 99 19.49 2.92 12.13
C THR A 99 20.01 3.74 10.96
N VAL A 100 19.13 4.03 10.02
CA VAL A 100 19.41 4.83 8.83
C VAL A 100 18.85 6.23 9.00
N ASP A 101 19.75 7.20 9.11
CA ASP A 101 19.45 8.60 9.37
C ASP A 101 19.72 9.43 8.11
N PHE A 102 18.70 10.14 7.63
CA PHE A 102 18.83 11.09 6.54
C PHE A 102 19.16 12.47 7.13
N ALA A 103 20.27 13.04 6.70
CA ALA A 103 20.76 14.33 7.20
C ALA A 103 19.71 15.44 7.08
N ASP A 104 19.92 16.55 7.81
CA ASP A 104 19.05 17.73 7.75
C ASP A 104 18.85 18.22 6.29
N GLY A 105 17.59 18.37 5.88
CA GLY A 105 17.19 18.64 4.49
C GLY A 105 17.04 17.41 3.59
N GLY A 106 17.22 16.20 4.14
CA GLY A 106 16.96 14.93 3.47
C GLY A 106 18.04 14.46 2.51
N CYS A 107 17.76 13.32 1.88
CA CYS A 107 18.64 12.70 0.91
C CYS A 107 17.85 12.23 -0.31
N VAL A 108 18.31 12.60 -1.51
CA VAL A 108 17.68 12.15 -2.76
C VAL A 108 18.27 10.79 -3.15
N ILE A 109 17.41 9.79 -3.19
CA ILE A 109 17.75 8.41 -3.53
C ILE A 109 16.83 7.98 -4.67
N ARG A 110 17.42 7.58 -5.80
CA ARG A 110 16.70 7.15 -7.01
C ARG A 110 15.59 8.11 -7.48
N GLY A 111 15.77 9.41 -7.26
CA GLY A 111 14.83 10.45 -7.70
C GLY A 111 13.79 10.87 -6.67
N HIS A 112 13.75 10.22 -5.50
CA HIS A 112 12.83 10.55 -4.42
C HIS A 112 13.59 11.14 -3.22
N LEU A 113 12.95 12.07 -2.52
CA LEU A 113 13.50 12.69 -1.32
C LEU A 113 13.09 11.90 -0.08
N TYR A 114 14.09 11.41 0.67
CA TYR A 114 13.93 10.72 1.94
C TYR A 114 14.39 11.64 3.08
N GLU A 115 13.55 11.83 4.08
CA GLU A 115 13.84 12.63 5.28
C GLU A 115 13.48 11.84 6.54
N GLY A 116 14.12 12.15 7.66
CA GLY A 116 13.88 11.48 8.94
C GLY A 116 14.77 10.24 9.13
N GLN A 117 14.20 9.18 9.71
CA GLN A 117 14.95 7.97 10.04
C GLN A 117 14.14 6.70 9.80
N VAL A 118 14.83 5.66 9.32
CA VAL A 118 14.33 4.29 9.22
C VAL A 118 15.16 3.42 10.15
N VAL A 119 14.52 2.74 11.11
CA VAL A 119 15.17 1.75 11.96
C VAL A 119 14.78 0.37 11.44
N ILE A 120 15.76 -0.39 10.98
CA ILE A 120 15.58 -1.73 10.41
C ILE A 120 16.17 -2.73 11.40
N THR A 121 15.39 -3.69 11.85
CA THR A 121 15.87 -4.83 12.61
C THR A 121 15.83 -6.05 11.73
N TYR A 122 16.78 -6.98 11.91
CA TYR A 122 16.63 -8.28 11.29
C TYR A 122 17.23 -9.42 12.11
N GLU A 123 16.46 -10.51 12.17
CA GLU A 123 16.76 -11.71 12.92
C GLU A 123 16.91 -12.90 11.98
N ARG A 124 18.07 -13.57 12.06
CA ARG A 124 18.36 -14.76 11.24
C ARG A 124 17.84 -16.01 11.95
N ASN A 125 17.09 -16.83 11.22
CA ASN A 125 16.68 -18.17 11.64
C ASN A 125 17.37 -19.23 10.76
N PRO A 126 18.52 -19.78 11.19
CA PRO A 126 19.28 -20.74 10.39
C PRO A 126 18.60 -22.10 10.21
N ILE A 127 17.63 -22.44 11.06
CA ILE A 127 16.93 -23.73 11.00
C ILE A 127 15.95 -23.71 9.82
N GLU A 128 15.16 -22.66 9.73
CA GLU A 128 14.16 -22.49 8.67
C GLU A 128 14.75 -21.84 7.40
N HIS A 129 16.02 -21.45 7.41
CA HIS A 129 16.65 -20.69 6.33
C HIS A 129 15.86 -19.41 6.00
N GLN A 130 15.51 -18.67 7.05
CA GLN A 130 14.72 -17.44 6.97
C GLN A 130 15.44 -16.28 7.66
N VAL A 131 15.14 -15.07 7.21
CA VAL A 131 15.51 -13.83 7.90
C VAL A 131 14.26 -12.98 8.04
N PHE A 132 13.90 -12.64 9.26
CA PHE A 132 12.78 -11.74 9.54
C PHE A 132 13.31 -10.32 9.69
N LEU A 133 12.90 -9.43 8.82
CA LEU A 133 13.20 -8.00 8.90
C LEU A 133 11.99 -7.29 9.49
N GLY A 134 12.18 -6.47 10.52
CA GLY A 134 11.21 -5.49 10.98
C GLY A 134 11.71 -4.09 10.65
N TYR A 135 10.80 -3.12 10.50
CA TYR A 135 11.22 -1.73 10.42
C TYR A 135 10.23 -0.77 11.07
N VAL A 136 10.75 0.37 11.52
CA VAL A 136 9.98 1.48 12.10
C VAL A 136 10.42 2.78 11.43
N LEU A 137 9.44 3.61 11.08
CA LEU A 137 9.63 4.93 10.49
C LEU A 137 9.54 6.01 11.58
N ASN A 138 10.64 6.74 11.79
CA ASN A 138 10.75 7.77 12.82
C ASN A 138 10.82 9.15 12.16
N ASP A 139 9.75 9.94 12.29
CA ASP A 139 9.61 11.28 11.66
C ASP A 139 10.01 11.25 10.18
N PHE A 140 9.55 10.21 9.47
CA PHE A 140 10.01 9.88 8.12
C PHE A 140 9.12 10.52 7.05
N TYR A 141 9.74 11.14 6.05
CA TYR A 141 9.02 11.73 4.92
C TYR A 141 9.56 11.20 3.60
N PHE A 142 8.64 10.96 2.66
CA PHE A 142 8.91 10.57 1.29
C PHE A 142 8.30 11.60 0.35
N ASP A 143 9.12 12.32 -0.40
CA ASP A 143 8.71 13.44 -1.26
C ASP A 143 7.80 14.47 -0.55
N ASN A 144 8.20 14.86 0.67
CA ASN A 144 7.46 15.76 1.58
C ASN A 144 6.12 15.20 2.13
N LYS A 145 5.83 13.92 1.93
CA LYS A 145 4.67 13.24 2.53
C LYS A 145 5.12 12.53 3.79
N HIS A 146 4.48 12.79 4.92
CA HIS A 146 4.81 12.12 6.17
C HIS A 146 4.27 10.69 6.12
N VAL A 147 5.14 9.70 6.34
CA VAL A 147 4.76 8.29 6.30
C VAL A 147 4.95 7.70 7.69
N ILE A 148 3.87 7.14 8.21
CA ILE A 148 3.78 6.56 9.53
C ILE A 148 3.54 5.06 9.36
N GLY A 149 4.36 4.24 9.98
CA GLY A 149 4.10 2.82 10.06
C GLY A 149 5.29 2.02 10.55
N SER A 150 5.01 0.75 10.80
CA SER A 150 6.01 -0.24 11.17
C SER A 150 5.57 -1.57 10.60
N ASN A 151 6.43 -2.20 9.80
CA ASN A 151 6.08 -3.42 9.09
C ASN A 151 7.21 -4.43 9.14
N SER A 152 7.01 -5.54 8.42
CA SER A 152 7.96 -6.61 8.31
C SER A 152 8.14 -7.10 6.88
N ILE A 153 9.32 -7.63 6.64
CA ILE A 153 9.68 -8.35 5.42
C ILE A 153 10.24 -9.69 5.87
N LEU A 154 9.61 -10.79 5.49
CA LEU A 154 10.16 -12.13 5.68
C LEU A 154 10.95 -12.50 4.42
N ARG A 155 12.25 -12.74 4.57
CA ARG A 155 13.10 -13.29 3.53
C ARG A 155 13.24 -14.78 3.72
N GLU A 156 12.88 -15.55 2.70
CA GLU A 156 13.08 -16.99 2.64
C GLU A 156 14.20 -17.27 1.63
N LEU A 157 15.23 -18.01 2.05
CA LEU A 157 16.35 -18.34 1.15
C LEU A 157 15.92 -19.30 0.04
N SER A 158 14.90 -20.12 0.32
CA SER A 158 14.30 -21.07 -0.61
C SER A 158 12.88 -21.36 -0.14
N ASN A 159 11.88 -20.98 -0.92
CA ASN A 159 10.48 -21.34 -0.70
C ASN A 159 10.20 -22.79 -1.15
N ASP A 160 8.93 -23.20 -1.15
CA ASP A 160 8.49 -24.54 -1.57
C ASP A 160 8.83 -24.88 -3.04
N ASN A 161 8.99 -23.87 -3.89
CA ASN A 161 9.40 -24.03 -5.29
C ASN A 161 10.93 -24.10 -5.47
N GLY A 162 11.70 -23.89 -4.40
CA GLY A 162 13.15 -23.81 -4.45
C GLY A 162 13.70 -22.42 -4.77
N ASN A 163 12.85 -21.39 -4.77
CA ASN A 163 13.21 -20.03 -5.18
C ASN A 163 13.37 -19.10 -3.97
N PRO A 164 14.28 -18.11 -4.01
CA PRO A 164 14.30 -17.06 -3.02
C PRO A 164 13.01 -16.23 -3.03
N GLN A 165 12.53 -15.82 -1.87
CA GLN A 165 11.26 -15.10 -1.74
C GLN A 165 11.34 -14.01 -0.67
N PHE A 166 10.68 -12.89 -0.92
CA PHE A 166 10.38 -11.87 0.07
C PHE A 166 8.86 -11.73 0.25
N THR A 167 8.40 -11.81 1.49
CA THR A 167 7.00 -11.58 1.86
C THR A 167 6.92 -10.29 2.68
N HIS A 168 6.35 -9.27 2.07
CA HIS A 168 6.18 -7.93 2.62
C HIS A 168 4.80 -7.82 3.26
N THR A 169 4.75 -7.41 4.51
CA THR A 169 3.50 -6.95 5.13
C THR A 169 3.43 -5.44 4.97
N VAL A 170 2.30 -4.92 4.52
CA VAL A 170 2.06 -3.48 4.37
C VAL A 170 1.08 -3.06 5.45
N ASP A 171 1.44 -2.06 6.24
CA ASP A 171 0.60 -1.29 7.15
C ASP A 171 1.24 0.10 7.30
N LEU A 172 0.74 1.05 6.51
CA LEU A 172 1.29 2.41 6.39
C LEU A 172 0.16 3.43 6.37
N THR A 173 0.35 4.54 7.05
CA THR A 173 -0.48 5.75 6.92
C THR A 173 0.35 6.86 6.32
N VAL A 174 -0.18 7.52 5.30
CA VAL A 174 0.47 8.65 4.62
C VAL A 174 -0.32 9.92 4.88
N VAL A 175 0.39 11.00 5.18
CA VAL A 175 -0.15 12.35 5.37
C VAL A 175 0.49 13.29 4.35
N TRP A 176 -0.35 13.86 3.49
CA TRP A 176 0.09 14.80 2.46
C TRP A 176 0.26 16.21 3.04
N PRO A 177 1.06 17.09 2.38
CA PRO A 177 1.18 18.50 2.78
C PRO A 177 -0.14 19.27 2.87
N SER A 178 -1.16 18.83 2.12
CA SER A 178 -2.51 19.39 2.17
C SER A 178 -3.27 19.06 3.48
N GLY A 179 -2.74 18.13 4.29
CA GLY A 179 -3.41 17.58 5.47
C GLY A 179 -4.31 16.38 5.17
N MET A 180 -4.46 15.98 3.91
CA MET A 180 -5.15 14.74 3.52
C MET A 180 -4.38 13.52 4.03
N GLN A 181 -5.09 12.43 4.30
CA GLN A 181 -4.51 11.19 4.81
C GLN A 181 -5.14 9.97 4.14
N ALA A 182 -4.37 8.89 4.08
CA ALA A 182 -4.83 7.57 3.66
C ALA A 182 -3.99 6.50 4.35
N SER A 183 -4.61 5.38 4.71
CA SER A 183 -3.92 4.20 5.23
C SER A 183 -3.92 3.09 4.18
N ARG A 184 -2.93 2.21 4.24
CA ARG A 184 -2.82 1.04 3.38
C ARG A 184 -2.41 -0.16 4.19
N GLU A 185 -3.10 -1.27 3.99
CA GLU A 185 -2.78 -2.55 4.59
C GLU A 185 -2.75 -3.66 3.53
N GLY A 186 -1.91 -4.68 3.69
CA GLY A 186 -1.83 -5.76 2.72
C GLY A 186 -0.65 -6.71 2.91
N GLN A 187 -0.49 -7.62 1.96
CA GLN A 187 0.66 -8.50 1.86
C GLN A 187 1.07 -8.63 0.39
N ILE A 188 2.36 -8.44 0.11
CA ILE A 188 2.94 -8.57 -1.23
C ILE A 188 4.07 -9.60 -1.14
N ILE A 189 4.04 -10.59 -2.03
CA ILE A 189 5.06 -11.63 -2.12
C ILE A 189 5.81 -11.43 -3.43
N ARG A 190 7.13 -11.36 -3.36
CA ARG A 190 8.04 -11.28 -4.51
C ARG A 190 8.93 -12.51 -4.53
N GLU A 191 8.70 -13.38 -5.50
CA GLU A 191 9.47 -14.61 -5.73
C GLU A 191 10.50 -14.39 -6.85
N TRP A 192 11.74 -14.79 -6.63
CA TRP A 192 12.82 -14.69 -7.62
C TRP A 192 12.89 -15.99 -8.44
N ILE A 193 12.18 -16.02 -9.57
CA ILE A 193 11.92 -17.26 -10.33
C ILE A 193 12.99 -17.60 -11.39
N GLU A 194 13.77 -16.61 -11.88
CA GLU A 194 14.86 -16.83 -12.84
C GLU A 194 16.04 -15.91 -12.53
N GLY A 195 17.26 -16.34 -12.85
CA GLY A 195 18.48 -15.55 -12.69
C GLY A 195 19.11 -15.59 -11.29
N PHE A 196 18.42 -16.13 -10.29
CA PHE A 196 19.05 -16.36 -8.98
C PHE A 196 20.25 -17.31 -9.14
N ASP A 197 21.33 -17.02 -8.42
CA ASP A 197 22.65 -17.66 -8.53
C ASP A 197 23.44 -17.46 -9.85
N SER A 198 22.87 -16.80 -10.86
CA SER A 198 23.58 -16.54 -12.13
C SER A 198 24.75 -15.55 -11.96
N GLY A 199 24.61 -14.64 -10.98
CA GLY A 199 25.50 -13.49 -10.80
C GLY A 199 25.32 -12.39 -11.85
N VAL A 200 24.31 -12.50 -12.72
CA VAL A 200 24.03 -11.56 -13.83
C VAL A 200 22.70 -10.87 -13.55
N PHE A 201 22.75 -9.65 -13.03
CA PHE A 201 21.53 -8.91 -12.65
C PHE A 201 20.45 -8.81 -13.76
N THR A 202 20.86 -8.75 -15.02
CA THR A 202 19.94 -8.55 -16.15
C THR A 202 19.14 -9.80 -16.54
N ASP A 203 19.47 -10.99 -16.05
CA ASP A 203 18.68 -12.20 -16.29
C ASP A 203 17.65 -12.49 -15.19
N ASN A 204 17.55 -11.59 -14.20
CA ASN A 204 16.64 -11.73 -13.10
C ASN A 204 15.19 -11.51 -13.51
N VAL A 205 14.34 -12.44 -13.09
CA VAL A 205 12.89 -12.37 -13.22
C VAL A 205 12.23 -12.62 -11.88
N PHE A 206 11.25 -11.79 -11.57
CA PHE A 206 10.44 -11.91 -10.36
C PHE A 206 8.97 -12.13 -10.71
N GLU A 207 8.29 -12.92 -9.90
CA GLU A 207 6.83 -13.00 -9.86
C GLU A 207 6.32 -12.31 -8.59
N ILE A 208 5.30 -11.48 -8.76
CA ILE A 208 4.67 -10.75 -7.66
C ILE A 208 3.24 -11.27 -7.49
N THR A 209 2.88 -11.62 -6.26
CA THR A 209 1.52 -11.98 -5.86
C THR A 209 1.14 -11.24 -4.58
N GLY A 210 -0.13 -11.25 -4.22
CA GLY A 210 -0.61 -10.62 -3.00
C GLY A 210 -1.78 -9.67 -3.22
N TYR A 211 -2.05 -8.87 -2.20
CA TYR A 211 -3.20 -7.98 -2.15
C TYR A 211 -2.91 -6.78 -1.23
N TRP A 212 -3.64 -5.69 -1.44
CA TRP A 212 -3.64 -4.55 -0.52
C TRP A 212 -4.93 -3.75 -0.62
N ASN A 213 -5.25 -3.06 0.48
CA ASN A 213 -6.39 -2.18 0.60
C ASN A 213 -5.90 -0.80 1.02
N ALA A 214 -6.41 0.26 0.38
CA ALA A 214 -6.23 1.63 0.79
C ALA A 214 -7.55 2.18 1.37
N THR A 215 -7.48 2.88 2.50
CA THR A 215 -8.62 3.53 3.15
C THR A 215 -8.37 5.03 3.25
N PHE A 216 -9.33 5.83 2.82
CA PHE A 216 -9.25 7.29 2.79
C PHE A 216 -10.06 7.91 3.94
N VAL A 217 -9.77 9.16 4.29
CA VAL A 217 -10.41 9.87 5.43
C VAL A 217 -11.92 10.00 5.29
N ASN A 218 -12.44 10.05 4.07
CA ASN A 218 -13.88 10.07 3.77
C ASN A 218 -14.56 8.69 3.88
N GLY A 219 -13.81 7.64 4.20
CA GLY A 219 -14.30 6.25 4.26
C GLY A 219 -14.30 5.53 2.91
N GLY A 220 -13.83 6.16 1.83
CA GLY A 220 -13.61 5.47 0.56
C GLY A 220 -12.54 4.39 0.72
N THR A 221 -12.69 3.29 -0.02
CA THR A 221 -11.74 2.17 0.00
C THR A 221 -11.39 1.71 -1.40
N HIS A 222 -10.11 1.44 -1.64
CA HIS A 222 -9.63 0.81 -2.87
C HIS A 222 -8.95 -0.51 -2.51
N SER A 223 -9.44 -1.61 -3.07
CA SER A 223 -8.90 -2.95 -2.90
C SER A 223 -8.23 -3.41 -4.19
N TYR A 224 -7.10 -4.10 -4.04
CA TYR A 224 -6.32 -4.61 -5.14
C TYR A 224 -5.88 -6.03 -4.82
N GLU A 225 -6.15 -6.98 -5.72
CA GLU A 225 -5.74 -8.37 -5.58
C GLU A 225 -5.07 -8.84 -6.88
N ILE A 226 -3.87 -9.40 -6.77
CA ILE A 226 -3.18 -9.97 -7.92
C ILE A 226 -3.83 -11.33 -8.24
N VAL A 227 -4.60 -11.39 -9.33
CA VAL A 227 -5.33 -12.59 -9.76
C VAL A 227 -4.50 -13.49 -10.69
N LEU A 228 -3.57 -12.90 -11.45
CA LEU A 228 -2.52 -13.60 -12.18
C LEU A 228 -1.17 -13.00 -11.76
N PRO A 229 -0.18 -13.82 -11.34
CA PRO A 229 1.12 -13.31 -10.88
C PRO A 229 1.70 -12.28 -11.85
N LEU A 230 2.11 -11.13 -11.31
CA LEU A 230 2.73 -10.09 -12.12
C LEU A 230 4.17 -10.50 -12.40
N ARG A 231 4.54 -10.55 -13.69
CA ARG A 231 5.91 -10.89 -14.09
C ARG A 231 6.73 -9.62 -14.27
N ARG A 232 7.81 -9.51 -13.51
CA ARG A 232 8.78 -8.40 -13.57
C ARG A 232 10.14 -8.92 -14.05
N GLU A 233 10.50 -8.56 -15.27
CA GLU A 233 11.85 -8.81 -15.80
C GLU A 233 12.71 -7.58 -15.56
N VAL A 234 13.88 -7.72 -14.95
CA VAL A 234 14.71 -6.57 -14.53
C VAL A 234 15.11 -5.65 -15.68
N THR A 235 15.18 -6.17 -16.90
CA THR A 235 15.49 -5.41 -18.12
C THR A 235 14.32 -4.60 -18.66
N CYS A 236 13.09 -4.88 -18.22
CA CYS A 236 11.91 -4.12 -18.55
C CYS A 236 11.59 -3.10 -17.47
N TYR A 237 10.99 -1.96 -17.83
CA TYR A 237 10.56 -0.99 -16.83
C TYR A 237 9.19 -1.35 -16.23
N HIS A 238 8.29 -1.87 -17.06
CA HIS A 238 6.93 -2.28 -16.69
C HIS A 238 6.84 -3.79 -16.42
N PHE A 239 5.73 -4.22 -15.81
CA PHE A 239 5.38 -5.63 -15.78
C PHE A 239 5.09 -6.11 -17.19
N VAL A 240 5.56 -7.30 -17.54
CA VAL A 240 5.40 -7.87 -18.88
C VAL A 240 4.17 -8.77 -19.00
N ALA A 241 3.63 -9.23 -17.86
CA ALA A 241 2.45 -10.07 -17.80
C ALA A 241 1.81 -10.05 -16.41
N GLY A 242 0.60 -10.58 -16.33
CA GLY A 242 -0.18 -10.73 -15.10
C GLY A 242 -1.31 -9.72 -15.00
N SER A 243 -2.14 -9.85 -13.97
CA SER A 243 -3.31 -9.00 -13.82
C SER A 243 -3.74 -8.81 -12.38
N ILE A 244 -4.36 -7.66 -12.14
CA ILE A 244 -4.82 -7.18 -10.84
C ILE A 244 -6.33 -6.96 -10.93
N ASP A 245 -7.08 -7.56 -10.02
CA ASP A 245 -8.46 -7.17 -9.76
C ASP A 245 -8.48 -5.91 -8.90
N VAL A 246 -9.18 -4.89 -9.41
CA VAL A 246 -9.26 -3.56 -8.82
C VAL A 246 -10.70 -3.34 -8.41
N GLU A 247 -10.94 -3.14 -7.13
CA GLU A 247 -12.23 -2.71 -6.61
C GLU A 247 -12.10 -1.32 -5.98
N ARG A 248 -12.85 -0.36 -6.48
CA ARG A 248 -12.92 1.00 -5.93
C ARG A 248 -14.36 1.34 -5.61
N THR A 249 -14.55 2.47 -4.92
CA THR A 249 -15.86 2.91 -4.46
C THR A 249 -16.92 2.99 -5.58
N PHE A 250 -16.53 3.37 -6.81
CA PHE A 250 -17.48 3.59 -7.92
C PHE A 250 -17.24 2.74 -9.15
N PHE A 251 -16.05 2.16 -9.31
CA PHE A 251 -15.75 1.25 -10.40
C PHE A 251 -14.81 0.16 -9.95
N GLY A 252 -14.83 -0.94 -10.70
CA GLY A 252 -13.85 -1.99 -10.58
C GLY A 252 -13.60 -2.64 -11.92
N GLY A 253 -12.68 -3.58 -11.93
CA GLY A 253 -12.28 -4.27 -13.14
C GLY A 253 -10.90 -4.89 -13.04
N ILE A 254 -10.49 -5.55 -14.12
CA ILE A 254 -9.20 -6.20 -14.22
C ILE A 254 -8.23 -5.28 -14.99
N LEU A 255 -7.11 -4.94 -14.35
CA LEU A 255 -5.94 -4.37 -15.01
C LEU A 255 -5.02 -5.50 -15.47
N ASP A 256 -4.80 -5.64 -16.77
CA ASP A 256 -4.01 -6.71 -17.39
C ASP A 256 -2.79 -6.12 -18.12
N TYR A 257 -1.60 -6.63 -17.80
CA TYR A 257 -0.29 -6.18 -18.32
C TYR A 257 0.15 -6.92 -19.59
N GLY A 258 -0.68 -7.81 -20.14
CA GLY A 258 -0.39 -8.54 -21.37
C GLY A 258 0.25 -9.91 -21.14
N ASP A 259 0.89 -10.43 -22.19
CA ASP A 259 1.32 -11.83 -22.31
C ASP A 259 2.84 -12.02 -22.47
N GLY A 260 3.64 -11.03 -22.09
CA GLY A 260 5.11 -11.11 -22.04
C GLY A 260 5.83 -10.05 -22.87
N ALA A 261 5.12 -9.12 -23.51
CA ALA A 261 5.75 -8.02 -24.23
C ALA A 261 6.36 -7.00 -23.26
N CYS A 262 7.63 -6.64 -23.45
CA CYS A 262 8.20 -5.49 -22.76
C CYS A 262 7.82 -4.20 -23.51
N ASP A 263 6.62 -3.71 -23.22
CA ASP A 263 6.13 -2.41 -23.65
C ASP A 263 5.48 -1.66 -22.47
N ASN A 264 4.82 -0.54 -22.76
CA ASN A 264 4.13 0.28 -21.77
C ASN A 264 2.62 0.23 -21.94
N LEU A 265 2.09 -0.88 -22.45
CA LEU A 265 0.67 -1.08 -22.70
C LEU A 265 0.07 -1.98 -21.63
N ALA A 266 -1.15 -1.64 -21.22
CA ALA A 266 -2.00 -2.48 -20.40
C ALA A 266 -3.44 -2.34 -20.90
N THR A 267 -4.32 -3.24 -20.48
CA THR A 267 -5.76 -3.11 -20.72
C THR A 267 -6.50 -3.09 -19.40
N PHE A 268 -7.54 -2.27 -19.31
CA PHE A 268 -8.46 -2.28 -18.17
C PHE A 268 -9.84 -2.72 -18.63
N THR A 269 -10.31 -3.82 -18.07
CA THR A 269 -11.64 -4.37 -18.33
C THR A 269 -12.55 -4.04 -17.15
N PHE A 270 -13.46 -3.10 -17.33
CA PHE A 270 -14.45 -2.73 -16.32
C PHE A 270 -15.38 -3.90 -16.01
N THR A 271 -16.00 -3.88 -14.83
CA THR A 271 -16.98 -4.89 -14.40
C THR A 271 -18.17 -5.06 -15.38
N ASP A 272 -18.50 -4.02 -16.15
CA ASP A 272 -19.55 -4.07 -17.18
C ASP A 272 -19.10 -4.69 -18.52
N GLY A 273 -17.83 -5.08 -18.63
CA GLY A 273 -17.20 -5.67 -19.81
C GLY A 273 -16.62 -4.66 -20.80
N THR A 274 -16.71 -3.36 -20.52
CA THR A 274 -16.03 -2.33 -21.31
C THR A 274 -14.51 -2.47 -21.17
N VAL A 275 -13.78 -2.39 -22.28
CA VAL A 275 -12.31 -2.49 -22.30
C VAL A 275 -11.72 -1.17 -22.78
N ILE A 276 -10.69 -0.70 -22.08
CA ILE A 276 -9.88 0.45 -22.50
C ILE A 276 -8.39 0.08 -22.53
N ASP A 277 -7.67 0.65 -23.47
CA ASP A 277 -6.22 0.58 -23.51
C ASP A 277 -5.61 1.64 -22.58
N ILE A 278 -4.60 1.25 -21.81
CA ILE A 278 -3.85 2.10 -20.89
C ILE A 278 -2.41 2.18 -21.37
N ILE A 279 -1.87 3.41 -21.38
CA ILE A 279 -0.45 3.66 -21.56
C ILE A 279 0.14 3.94 -20.18
N LEU A 280 1.06 3.07 -19.75
CA LEU A 280 1.79 3.17 -18.50
C LEU A 280 2.87 4.27 -18.61
N ASN A 281 3.06 5.02 -17.53
CA ASN A 281 4.06 6.09 -17.41
C ASN A 281 5.17 5.70 -16.42
#